data_AF-R6Q6E1-F1
#
_entry.id   AF-R6Q6E1-F1
#
_cell.length_a   1.000
_cell.length_b   1.000
_cell.length_c   1.000
_cell.angle_alpha   90.00
_cell.angle_beta   90.00
_cell.angle_gamma   90.00
#
_symmetry.space_group_name_H-M   'P 1'
#
loop_
_entity.id
_entity.type
_entity.pdbx_description
1 polymer ?
#
loop_
_entity_poly.entity_id
_entity_poly.type
_entity_poly.pdbx_seq_one_letter_code
_entity_poly.pdbx_strand_id
1 'polypeptide(L)'
;MMEKKNKETEFNQFWEQHHKQLILNAPKELRDEYVESTQLNSPLDWLCFILPLGIGILVQPYIRLGSEILSWLIMVVIVVVLFALMQMVKPYISKKESTAQVVERIKEYYYSMYLQQGSLENFKAWLG
;
A
#
# COMPACT_ATOMS: atom_id res chain seq x y z
N MET A 1 6.52 37.06 -2.08
CA MET A 1 7.14 35.75 -1.74
C MET A 1 6.72 35.22 -0.38
N MET A 2 6.70 36.02 0.70
CA MET A 2 6.34 35.52 2.04
C MET A 2 4.88 35.01 2.15
N GLU A 3 3.93 35.67 1.49
CA GLU A 3 2.51 35.29 1.57
C GLU A 3 2.22 33.90 0.95
N LYS A 4 2.92 33.56 -0.14
CA LYS A 4 2.76 32.25 -0.79
C LYS A 4 3.26 31.12 0.11
N LYS A 5 4.43 31.32 0.73
CA LYS A 5 5.03 30.37 1.67
C LYS A 5 4.17 30.15 2.92
N ASN A 6 3.48 31.21 3.40
CA ASN A 6 2.59 31.09 4.55
C ASN A 6 1.35 30.25 4.23
N LYS A 7 0.72 30.51 3.07
CA LYS A 7 -0.43 29.73 2.56
C LYS A 7 -0.09 28.26 2.33
N GLU A 8 1.10 27.97 1.80
CA GLU A 8 1.63 26.61 1.65
C GLU A 8 1.77 25.90 3.00
N THR A 9 2.28 26.61 4.00
CA THR A 9 2.51 26.05 5.34
C THR A 9 1.19 25.78 6.07
N GLU A 10 0.23 26.69 6.00
CA GLU A 10 -1.13 26.51 6.55
C GLU A 10 -1.85 25.31 5.92
N PHE A 11 -1.82 25.19 4.59
CA PHE A 11 -2.41 24.04 3.90
C PHE A 11 -1.72 22.74 4.29
N ASN A 12 -0.39 22.71 4.35
CA ASN A 12 0.35 21.51 4.76
C ASN A 12 0.00 21.09 6.19
N GLN A 13 -0.08 22.03 7.13
CA GLN A 13 -0.47 21.71 8.51
C GLN A 13 -1.89 21.15 8.58
N PHE A 14 -2.82 21.75 7.85
CA PHE A 14 -4.19 21.26 7.78
C PHE A 14 -4.28 19.87 7.13
N TRP A 15 -3.55 19.66 6.03
CA TRP A 15 -3.45 18.38 5.36
C TRP A 15 -2.90 17.30 6.29
N GLU A 16 -1.78 17.55 6.97
CA GLU A 16 -1.20 16.59 7.93
C GLU A 16 -2.21 16.21 9.02
N GLN A 17 -2.99 17.17 9.52
CA GLN A 17 -3.99 16.94 10.57
C GLN A 17 -5.24 16.18 10.08
N HIS A 18 -5.67 16.38 8.83
CA HIS A 18 -6.99 15.92 8.36
C HIS A 18 -6.98 15.07 7.06
N HIS A 19 -5.80 14.75 6.51
CA HIS A 19 -5.67 14.03 5.24
C HIS A 19 -6.48 12.73 5.19
N LYS A 20 -6.52 11.95 6.27
CA LYS A 20 -7.26 10.67 6.31
C LYS A 20 -8.76 10.87 6.02
N GLN A 21 -9.37 11.90 6.60
CA GLN A 21 -10.78 12.21 6.40
C GLN A 21 -11.04 12.86 5.04
N LEU A 22 -10.13 13.72 4.58
CA LEU A 22 -10.19 14.33 3.23
C LEU A 22 -10.09 13.27 2.13
N ILE A 23 -9.25 12.25 2.30
CA ILE A 23 -9.14 11.12 1.37
C ILE A 23 -10.42 10.25 1.39
N LEU A 24 -11.05 10.07 2.56
CA LEU A 24 -12.32 9.33 2.69
C LEU A 24 -13.51 10.08 2.06
N ASN A 25 -13.52 11.41 2.17
CA ASN A 25 -14.53 12.30 1.58
C ASN A 25 -14.15 12.78 0.17
N ALA A 26 -13.05 12.28 -0.40
CA ALA A 26 -12.65 12.58 -1.77
C ALA A 26 -13.71 12.09 -2.77
N PRO A 27 -13.87 12.76 -3.92
CA PRO A 27 -14.81 12.36 -4.95
C PRO A 27 -14.59 10.90 -5.37
N LYS A 28 -15.69 10.22 -5.70
CA LYS A 28 -15.73 8.75 -5.85
C LYS A 28 -14.65 8.20 -6.78
N GLU A 29 -14.30 8.89 -7.87
CA GLU A 29 -13.22 8.46 -8.78
C GLU A 29 -11.85 8.38 -8.09
N LEU A 30 -11.45 9.41 -7.35
CA LEU A 30 -10.16 9.44 -6.64
C LEU A 30 -10.17 8.49 -5.43
N ARG A 31 -11.32 8.35 -4.79
CA ARG A 31 -11.50 7.41 -3.68
C ARG A 31 -11.47 5.96 -4.17
N ASP A 32 -12.08 5.64 -5.30
CA ASP A 32 -12.01 4.30 -5.90
C ASP A 32 -10.58 3.99 -6.35
N GLU A 33 -9.84 4.94 -6.93
CA GLU A 33 -8.43 4.74 -7.29
C GLU A 33 -7.53 4.58 -6.04
N TYR A 34 -7.81 5.32 -4.97
CA TYR A 34 -7.15 5.13 -3.67
C TYR A 34 -7.55 3.82 -2.99
N VAL A 35 -8.82 3.43 -3.07
CA VAL A 35 -9.34 2.19 -2.50
C VAL A 35 -8.88 1.00 -3.32
N GLU A 36 -8.70 1.09 -4.63
CA GLU A 36 -8.19 0.02 -5.49
C GLU A 36 -6.66 -0.16 -5.30
N SER A 37 -5.93 0.95 -5.11
CA SER A 37 -4.51 0.94 -4.72
C SER A 37 -4.29 0.51 -3.26
N THR A 38 -5.25 0.77 -2.36
CA THR A 38 -5.22 0.38 -0.93
C THR A 38 -5.88 -0.99 -0.67
N GLN A 39 -6.76 -1.49 -1.55
CA GLN A 39 -7.39 -2.82 -1.52
C GLN A 39 -6.42 -3.94 -1.93
N LEU A 40 -5.12 -3.69 -1.78
CA LEU A 40 -4.11 -4.72 -1.63
C LEU A 40 -4.17 -5.32 -0.22
N ASN A 41 -5.33 -5.83 0.18
CA ASN A 41 -5.53 -6.48 1.47
C ASN A 41 -6.18 -7.87 1.35
N SER A 42 -5.66 -8.89 0.66
CA SER A 42 -4.62 -9.01 -0.37
C SER A 42 -4.76 -10.45 -0.92
N PRO A 43 -5.48 -10.71 -2.03
CA PRO A 43 -5.45 -12.01 -2.71
C PRO A 43 -4.02 -12.43 -3.07
N LEU A 44 -3.12 -11.45 -3.23
CA LEU A 44 -1.69 -11.65 -3.43
C LEU A 44 -0.95 -12.08 -2.15
N ASP A 45 -1.38 -11.67 -0.94
CA ASP A 45 -0.86 -12.23 0.32
C ASP A 45 -1.27 -13.68 0.46
N TRP A 46 -2.56 -13.98 0.21
CA TRP A 46 -3.05 -15.36 0.23
C TRP A 46 -2.32 -16.22 -0.80
N LEU A 47 -2.08 -15.69 -2.00
CA LEU A 47 -1.27 -16.34 -3.04
C LEU A 47 0.19 -16.52 -2.59
N CYS A 48 0.80 -15.55 -1.93
CA CYS A 48 2.16 -15.64 -1.36
C CYS A 48 2.28 -16.68 -0.24
N PHE A 49 1.20 -17.01 0.46
CA PHE A 49 1.18 -18.11 1.44
C PHE A 49 0.95 -19.47 0.78
N ILE A 50 0.02 -19.56 -0.17
CA ILE A 50 -0.39 -20.81 -0.83
C ILE A 50 0.70 -21.33 -1.79
N LEU A 51 1.39 -20.44 -2.50
CA LEU A 51 2.38 -20.80 -3.52
C LEU A 51 3.59 -21.56 -2.96
N PRO A 52 4.28 -21.10 -1.89
CA PRO A 52 5.39 -21.85 -1.30
C PRO A 52 4.92 -23.16 -0.64
N LEU A 53 3.70 -23.21 -0.10
CA LEU A 53 3.08 -24.45 0.40
C LEU A 53 2.86 -25.47 -0.73
N GLY A 54 2.29 -25.04 -1.86
CA GLY A 54 2.06 -25.88 -3.03
C GLY A 54 3.35 -26.42 -3.64
N ILE A 55 4.38 -25.56 -3.76
CA ILE A 55 5.72 -25.99 -4.21
C ILE A 55 6.32 -27.01 -3.23
N GLY A 56 6.20 -26.78 -1.92
CA GLY A 56 6.69 -27.72 -0.90
C GLY A 56 6.09 -29.12 -1.06
N ILE A 57 4.78 -29.22 -1.28
CA ILE A 57 4.07 -30.50 -1.51
C ILE A 57 4.52 -31.14 -2.82
N LEU A 58 4.71 -30.36 -3.88
CA LEU A 58 5.12 -30.87 -5.20
C LEU A 58 6.57 -31.37 -5.21
N VAL A 59 7.45 -30.73 -4.44
CA VAL A 59 8.88 -31.06 -4.33
C VAL A 59 9.14 -32.19 -3.32
N GLN A 60 8.25 -32.39 -2.35
CA GLN A 60 8.32 -33.46 -1.35
C GLN A 60 8.63 -34.87 -1.93
N PRO A 61 7.97 -35.36 -3.00
CA PRO A 61 8.26 -36.68 -3.56
C PRO A 61 9.65 -36.79 -4.21
N TYR A 62 10.25 -35.67 -4.62
CA TYR A 62 11.57 -35.62 -5.22
C TYR A 62 12.69 -35.63 -4.17
N ILE A 63 12.41 -35.14 -2.95
CA ILE A 63 13.35 -35.18 -1.83
C ILE A 63 13.09 -36.43 -0.98
N ARG A 64 13.39 -37.60 -1.53
CA ARG A 64 13.48 -38.84 -0.75
C ARG A 64 14.91 -39.08 -0.31
N LEU A 65 15.23 -38.58 0.89
CA LEU A 65 16.44 -38.95 1.60
C LEU A 65 16.19 -40.21 2.43
N GLY A 66 17.25 -40.95 2.76
CA GLY A 66 17.15 -42.21 3.52
C GLY A 66 16.62 -42.07 4.95
N SER A 67 16.46 -40.85 5.46
CA SER A 67 15.81 -40.57 6.74
C SER A 67 14.63 -39.62 6.54
N GLU A 68 13.43 -40.07 6.92
CA GLU A 68 12.19 -39.32 6.72
C GLU A 68 12.17 -37.99 7.48
N ILE A 69 12.69 -37.98 8.71
CA ILE A 69 12.74 -36.78 9.57
C ILE A 69 13.63 -35.69 8.96
N LEU A 70 14.76 -36.07 8.36
CA LEU A 70 15.69 -35.12 7.76
C LEU A 70 15.09 -34.49 6.48
N SER A 71 14.37 -35.28 5.68
CA SER A 71 13.66 -34.78 4.50
C SER A 71 12.58 -33.75 4.87
N TRP A 72 11.79 -34.03 5.92
CA TRP A 72 10.78 -33.11 6.42
C TRP A 72 11.38 -31.79 6.93
N LEU A 73 12.50 -31.85 7.64
CA LEU A 73 13.18 -30.65 8.14
C LEU A 73 13.71 -29.79 6.99
N ILE A 74 14.32 -30.40 5.97
CA ILE A 74 14.82 -29.72 4.78
C ILE A 74 13.66 -29.07 4.01
N MET A 75 12.53 -29.75 3.87
CA MET A 75 11.34 -29.23 3.20
C MET A 75 10.81 -27.96 3.90
N VAL A 76 10.71 -27.97 5.23
CA VAL A 76 10.30 -26.79 6.01
C VAL A 76 11.27 -25.62 5.79
N VAL A 77 12.58 -25.88 5.81
CA VAL A 77 13.60 -24.83 5.57
C VAL A 77 13.45 -24.23 4.17
N ILE A 78 13.24 -25.05 3.13
CA ILE A 78 13.04 -24.58 1.75
C ILE A 78 11.79 -23.70 1.65
N VAL A 79 10.68 -24.11 2.27
CA VAL A 79 9.42 -23.34 2.26
C VAL A 79 9.61 -22.00 2.97
N VAL A 80 10.29 -21.97 4.11
CA VAL A 80 10.58 -20.72 4.85
C VAL A 80 11.47 -19.78 4.03
N VAL A 81 12.51 -20.30 3.37
CA VAL A 81 13.39 -19.48 2.52
C VAL A 81 12.64 -18.94 1.30
N LEU A 82 11.83 -19.77 0.62
CA LEU A 82 10.98 -19.33 -0.49
C LEU A 82 9.99 -18.25 -0.05
N PHE A 83 9.37 -18.42 1.11
CA PHE A 83 8.46 -17.43 1.68
C PHE A 83 9.19 -16.12 1.98
N ALA A 84 10.37 -16.16 2.61
CA ALA A 84 11.17 -14.97 2.88
C ALA A 84 11.58 -14.24 1.59
N LEU A 85 11.96 -14.98 0.54
CA LEU A 85 12.26 -14.41 -0.77
C LEU A 85 11.03 -13.75 -1.40
N MET A 86 9.84 -14.36 -1.30
CA MET A 86 8.61 -13.73 -1.77
C MET A 86 8.29 -12.45 -1.00
N GLN A 87 8.49 -12.42 0.32
CA GLN A 87 8.31 -11.20 1.13
C GLN A 87 9.30 -10.10 0.72
N MET A 88 10.52 -10.43 0.29
CA MET A 88 11.48 -9.47 -0.27
C MET A 88 11.13 -9.01 -1.70
N VAL A 89 10.40 -9.83 -2.46
CA VAL A 89 9.94 -9.47 -3.80
C VAL A 89 8.68 -8.58 -3.76
N LYS A 90 7.86 -8.68 -2.70
CA LYS A 90 6.70 -7.78 -2.48
C LYS A 90 7.02 -6.29 -2.69
N PRO A 91 8.08 -5.70 -2.07
CA PRO A 91 8.43 -4.29 -2.31
C PRO A 91 8.93 -4.01 -3.74
N TYR A 92 9.48 -5.02 -4.44
CA TYR A 92 9.96 -4.89 -5.82
C TYR A 92 8.85 -4.98 -6.87
N ILE A 93 7.83 -5.82 -6.64
CA ILE A 93 6.65 -5.97 -7.51
C ILE A 93 5.57 -4.93 -7.20
N SER A 94 5.53 -4.37 -5.97
CA SER A 94 4.74 -3.17 -5.63
C SER A 94 5.31 -1.88 -6.24
N LYS A 95 5.77 -1.97 -7.49
CA LYS A 95 5.85 -0.87 -8.46
C LYS A 95 4.47 -0.48 -9.01
N LYS A 96 3.36 -1.03 -8.48
CA LYS A 96 2.05 -0.42 -8.68
C LYS A 96 2.05 0.93 -7.98
N GLU A 97 1.68 1.98 -8.72
CA GLU A 97 1.59 3.38 -8.31
C GLU A 97 1.36 3.47 -6.80
N SER A 98 2.47 3.73 -6.09
CA SER A 98 2.48 3.71 -4.62
C SER A 98 1.35 4.59 -4.17
N THR A 99 0.55 4.14 -3.20
CA THR A 99 -0.43 4.97 -2.51
C THR A 99 0.10 6.38 -2.19
N ALA A 100 1.42 6.56 -2.03
CA ALA A 100 2.09 7.86 -2.01
C ALA A 100 1.85 8.76 -3.25
N GLN A 101 1.96 8.24 -4.48
CA GLN A 101 1.66 8.99 -5.71
C GLN A 101 0.17 9.35 -5.83
N VAL A 102 -0.73 8.43 -5.45
CA VAL A 102 -2.18 8.71 -5.46
C VAL A 102 -2.50 9.78 -4.41
N VAL A 103 -1.92 9.69 -3.22
CA VAL A 103 -2.03 10.71 -2.17
C VAL A 103 -1.44 12.04 -2.61
N GLU A 104 -0.33 12.03 -3.34
CA GLU A 104 0.28 13.24 -3.91
C GLU A 104 -0.65 13.90 -4.94
N ARG A 105 -1.26 13.11 -5.85
CA ARG A 105 -2.28 13.63 -6.79
C ARG A 105 -3.50 14.21 -6.06
N ILE A 106 -3.99 13.53 -5.03
CA ILE A 106 -5.12 14.04 -4.23
C ILE A 106 -4.72 15.33 -3.52
N LYS A 107 -3.50 15.39 -2.95
CA LYS A 107 -2.96 16.58 -2.30
C LYS A 107 -2.84 17.76 -3.27
N GLU A 108 -2.32 17.53 -4.48
CA GLU A 108 -2.24 18.55 -5.53
C GLU A 108 -3.61 19.05 -5.97
N TYR A 109 -4.58 18.14 -6.11
CA TYR A 109 -5.97 18.50 -6.41
C TYR A 109 -6.55 19.45 -5.34
N TYR A 110 -6.45 19.08 -4.07
CA TYR A 110 -6.92 19.92 -2.96
C TYR A 110 -6.14 21.23 -2.83
N TYR A 111 -4.85 21.23 -3.11
CA TYR A 111 -4.01 22.42 -3.09
C TYR A 111 -4.37 23.40 -4.23
N SER A 112 -4.65 22.88 -5.43
CA SER A 112 -5.12 23.70 -6.55
C SER A 112 -6.50 24.33 -6.28
N MET A 113 -7.39 23.58 -5.65
CA MET A 113 -8.71 24.07 -5.21
C MET A 113 -8.57 25.14 -4.13
N TYR A 114 -7.66 24.96 -3.16
CA TYR A 114 -7.33 25.96 -2.16
C TYR A 114 -6.79 27.25 -2.77
N LEU A 115 -5.93 27.16 -3.79
CA LEU A 115 -5.41 28.34 -4.51
C LEU A 115 -6.52 29.09 -5.27
N GLN A 116 -7.53 28.39 -5.79
CA GLN A 116 -8.67 29.02 -6.48
C GLN A 116 -9.71 29.62 -5.52
N GLN A 117 -10.02 28.94 -4.41
CA GLN A 117 -11.02 29.41 -3.43
C GLN A 117 -10.46 30.36 -2.37
N GLY A 118 -9.16 30.31 -2.08
CA GLY A 118 -8.49 31.19 -1.14
C GLY A 118 -8.82 30.99 0.35
N SER A 119 -9.70 30.06 0.72
CA SER A 119 -10.09 29.80 2.12
C SER A 119 -10.16 28.31 2.46
N LEU A 120 -9.67 27.96 3.64
CA LEU A 120 -9.69 26.63 4.23
C LEU A 120 -11.03 26.25 4.89
N GLU A 121 -11.94 27.23 5.04
CA GLU A 121 -13.24 27.05 5.71
C GLU A 121 -14.14 26.06 4.96
N ASN A 122 -14.07 26.04 3.63
CA ASN A 122 -14.81 25.08 2.82
C ASN A 122 -14.33 23.64 3.06
N PHE A 123 -13.03 23.42 3.31
CA PHE A 123 -12.52 22.09 3.65
C PHE A 123 -12.92 21.67 5.07
N LYS A 124 -12.99 22.60 6.03
CA LYS A 124 -13.54 22.31 7.36
C LYS A 124 -15.00 21.87 7.31
N ALA A 125 -15.81 22.46 6.42
CA ALA A 125 -17.20 22.04 6.24
C ALA A 125 -17.33 20.59 5.72
N TRP A 126 -16.31 20.06 5.04
CA TRP A 126 -16.26 18.67 4.58
C TRP A 126 -15.75 17.70 5.65
N LEU A 127 -15.23 18.20 6.77
CA LEU A 127 -14.70 17.39 7.87
C LEU A 127 -15.71 17.12 8.98
N GLY A 128 -16.84 17.85 9.03
CA GLY A 128 -17.99 17.58 9.89
C GLY A 128 -17.69 17.68 11.38
#